data_AF-A0A2H0P5K5-F1
#
_entry.id   AF-A0A2H0P5K5-F1
#
_cell.length_a   1.000
_cell.length_b   1.000
_cell.length_c   1.000
_cell.angle_alpha   90.00
_cell.angle_beta   90.00
_cell.angle_gamma   90.00
#
_symmetry.space_group_name_H-M   'P 1'
#
loop_
_entity.id
_entity.type
_entity.pdbx_description
1 polymer ?
#
loop_
_entity_poly.entity_id
_entity_poly.type
_entity_poly.pdbx_seq_one_letter_code
_entity_poly.pdbx_strand_id
1 'polypeptide(L)'
;MSTPTNDLAEALWNDKPTQNGYQSEEQYHEHILEQYKLCIEMADRISSRRDVANGFFLTLNSLILGAVGFLFEKQNFLPSSWALLLPLAVLLLECFFWWRLIISYKQLNGAKFQIIGELESRLPASPYGKAEWDLLLKKGSERKTYWPLTHLESKIPVIFGIGYLVVTIVFLLK
;
A
#
# COMPACT_ATOMS: atom_id res chain seq x y z
N MET A 1 -0.16 -7.50 12.12
CA MET A 1 -0.33 -6.36 13.03
C MET A 1 0.36 -6.64 14.34
N SER A 2 0.99 -5.64 14.94
CA SER A 2 1.24 -5.64 16.39
C SER A 2 -0.11 -5.69 17.12
N THR A 3 -0.16 -6.38 18.27
CA THR A 3 -1.26 -6.29 19.24
C THR A 3 -1.63 -4.81 19.44
N PRO A 4 -2.92 -4.42 19.49
CA PRO A 4 -3.29 -3.04 19.74
C PRO A 4 -2.61 -2.58 21.04
N THR A 5 -1.83 -1.49 20.95
CA THR A 5 -1.25 -0.85 22.13
C THR A 5 -2.40 -0.29 22.97
N ASN A 6 -2.22 -0.22 24.29
CA ASN A 6 -3.23 0.34 25.19
C ASN A 6 -3.70 1.74 24.69
N ASP A 7 -2.76 2.49 24.11
CA ASP A 7 -2.96 3.80 23.47
C ASP A 7 -4.00 3.80 22.32
N LEU A 8 -4.12 2.71 21.53
CA LEU A 8 -5.08 2.66 20.42
C LEU A 8 -6.51 2.49 20.92
N ALA A 9 -6.71 1.64 21.93
CA ALA A 9 -8.03 1.45 22.53
C ALA A 9 -8.53 2.76 23.15
N GLU A 10 -7.65 3.48 23.86
CA GLU A 10 -7.95 4.81 24.41
C GLU A 10 -8.28 5.84 23.33
N ALA A 11 -7.58 5.82 22.18
CA ALA A 11 -7.83 6.75 21.09
C ALA A 11 -9.09 6.43 20.26
N LEU A 12 -9.50 5.16 20.19
CA LEU A 12 -10.64 4.74 19.38
C LEU A 12 -11.98 4.95 20.08
N TRP A 13 -12.03 4.63 21.37
CA TRP A 13 -13.28 4.59 22.12
C TRP A 13 -13.55 5.93 22.80
N ASN A 14 -14.60 6.63 22.36
CA ASN A 14 -15.02 7.88 23.00
C ASN A 14 -15.61 7.65 24.39
N ASP A 15 -15.31 8.56 25.33
CA ASP A 15 -15.87 8.55 26.69
C ASP A 15 -17.40 8.72 26.71
N LYS A 16 -17.99 9.34 25.68
CA LYS A 16 -19.44 9.51 25.53
C LYS A 16 -19.89 9.41 24.07
N PRO A 17 -21.03 8.77 23.80
CA PRO A 17 -21.90 8.08 24.76
C PRO A 17 -21.28 6.73 25.22
N THR A 18 -21.23 6.50 26.53
CA THR A 18 -20.87 5.20 27.10
C THR A 18 -21.94 4.16 26.75
N GLN A 19 -21.62 2.86 26.78
CA GLN A 19 -22.62 1.78 26.62
C GLN A 19 -23.86 1.98 27.52
N ASN A 20 -23.67 2.49 28.74
CA ASN A 20 -24.75 2.79 29.70
C ASN A 20 -25.50 4.11 29.45
N GLY A 21 -25.03 4.94 28.51
CA GLY A 21 -25.66 6.19 28.08
C GLY A 21 -26.41 6.05 26.75
N TYR A 22 -26.42 4.85 26.17
CA TYR A 22 -27.18 4.49 24.99
C TYR A 22 -28.62 4.10 25.35
N GLN A 23 -29.57 4.32 24.45
CA GLN A 23 -31.00 4.03 24.73
C GLN A 23 -31.25 2.53 24.98
N SER A 24 -30.46 1.66 24.37
CA SER A 24 -30.42 0.22 24.66
C SER A 24 -29.05 -0.39 24.31
N GLU A 25 -28.72 -1.51 24.93
CA GLU A 25 -27.53 -2.30 24.61
C GLU A 25 -27.56 -2.84 23.17
N GLU A 26 -28.75 -3.19 22.67
CA GLU A 26 -28.96 -3.65 21.30
C GLU A 26 -28.57 -2.57 20.28
N GLN A 27 -29.07 -1.34 20.46
CA GLN A 27 -28.70 -0.21 19.59
C GLN A 27 -27.20 0.10 19.65
N TYR A 28 -26.57 -0.08 20.81
CA TYR A 28 -25.13 0.15 20.95
C TYR A 28 -24.32 -0.83 20.08
N HIS A 29 -24.64 -2.13 20.16
CA HIS A 29 -23.99 -3.15 19.35
C HIS A 29 -24.29 -2.99 17.86
N GLU A 30 -25.51 -2.57 17.51
CA GLU A 30 -25.88 -2.25 16.13
C GLU A 30 -24.99 -1.15 15.55
N HIS A 31 -24.79 -0.03 16.28
CA HIS A 31 -23.93 1.05 15.80
C HIS A 31 -22.46 0.65 15.69
N ILE A 32 -21.94 -0.17 16.61
CA ILE A 32 -20.58 -0.72 16.47
C ILE A 32 -20.49 -1.58 15.21
N LEU A 33 -21.48 -2.43 14.96
CA LEU A 33 -21.52 -3.27 13.77
C LEU A 33 -21.56 -2.43 12.49
N GLU A 34 -22.34 -1.35 12.46
CA GLU A 34 -22.38 -0.43 11.32
C GLU A 34 -21.05 0.30 11.10
N GLN A 35 -20.39 0.79 12.17
CA GLN A 35 -19.05 1.36 12.07
C GLN A 35 -18.03 0.33 11.54
N TYR A 36 -18.09 -0.90 12.05
CA TYR A 36 -17.25 -2.00 11.59
C TYR A 36 -17.44 -2.28 10.09
N LYS A 37 -18.70 -2.40 9.61
CA LYS A 37 -19.00 -2.60 8.18
C LYS A 37 -18.40 -1.49 7.31
N LEU A 38 -18.59 -0.24 7.71
CA LEU A 38 -18.03 0.92 7.00
C LEU A 38 -16.49 0.91 7.00
N CYS A 39 -15.87 0.55 8.12
CA CYS A 39 -14.41 0.45 8.22
C CYS A 39 -13.85 -0.65 7.30
N ILE A 40 -14.49 -1.82 7.25
CA ILE A 40 -14.13 -2.93 6.34
C ILE A 40 -14.24 -2.48 4.89
N GLU A 41 -15.38 -1.90 4.50
CA GLU A 41 -15.58 -1.41 3.13
C GLU A 41 -14.52 -0.38 2.74
N MET A 42 -14.18 0.52 3.66
CA MET A 42 -13.16 1.53 3.42
C MET A 42 -11.73 0.95 3.37
N ALA A 43 -11.44 -0.15 4.07
CA ALA A 43 -10.17 -0.86 3.96
C ALA A 43 -10.04 -1.57 2.60
N ASP A 44 -11.11 -2.22 2.14
CA ASP A 44 -11.17 -2.86 0.83
C ASP A 44 -11.01 -1.85 -0.32
N ARG A 45 -11.75 -0.74 -0.27
CA ARG A 45 -11.63 0.35 -1.26
C ARG A 45 -10.21 0.90 -1.39
N ILE A 46 -9.44 0.95 -0.31
CA ILE A 46 -8.04 1.40 -0.36
C ILE A 46 -7.15 0.37 -1.04
N SER A 47 -7.38 -0.91 -0.78
CA SER A 47 -6.67 -2.00 -1.46
C SER A 47 -6.93 -1.93 -2.97
N SER A 48 -8.18 -1.74 -3.39
CA SER A 48 -8.53 -1.52 -4.81
C SER A 48 -7.86 -0.27 -5.41
N ARG A 49 -7.84 0.86 -4.69
CA ARG A 49 -7.16 2.10 -5.13
C ARG A 49 -5.66 1.90 -5.36
N ARG A 50 -5.00 1.10 -4.52
CA ARG A 50 -3.58 0.75 -4.69
C ARG A 50 -3.35 -0.01 -5.99
N ASP A 51 -4.21 -0.97 -6.32
CA ASP A 51 -4.06 -1.79 -7.53
C ASP A 51 -4.24 -0.93 -8.80
N VAL A 52 -5.22 -0.01 -8.80
CA VAL A 52 -5.39 0.98 -9.87
C VAL A 52 -4.17 1.89 -10.00
N ALA A 53 -3.61 2.36 -8.89
CA ALA A 53 -2.41 3.20 -8.91
C ALA A 53 -1.19 2.45 -9.48
N ASN A 54 -1.01 1.17 -9.13
CA ASN A 54 0.04 0.33 -9.69
C ASN A 54 -0.08 0.22 -11.21
N GLY A 55 -1.29 -0.01 -11.74
CA GLY A 55 -1.54 -0.03 -13.18
C GLY A 55 -1.27 1.31 -13.87
N PHE A 56 -1.63 2.41 -13.21
CA PHE A 56 -1.35 3.77 -13.71
C PHE A 56 0.16 4.01 -13.88
N PHE A 57 0.97 3.74 -12.86
CA PHE A 57 2.42 3.95 -12.93
C PHE A 57 3.08 3.04 -13.98
N LEU A 58 2.68 1.77 -14.08
CA LEU A 58 3.15 0.89 -15.16
C LEU A 58 2.86 1.45 -16.57
N THR A 59 1.66 1.99 -16.75
CA THR A 59 1.26 2.60 -18.02
C THR A 59 2.05 3.87 -18.31
N LEU A 60 2.17 4.75 -17.31
CA LEU A 60 2.95 5.98 -17.41
C LEU A 60 4.42 5.69 -17.73
N ASN A 61 5.01 4.72 -17.04
CA ASN A 61 6.37 4.26 -17.25
C ASN A 61 6.58 3.76 -18.71
N SER A 62 5.65 2.94 -19.19
CA SER A 62 5.68 2.43 -20.57
C SER A 62 5.57 3.56 -21.61
N LEU A 63 4.73 4.56 -21.36
CA LEU A 63 4.60 5.74 -22.22
C LEU A 63 5.87 6.58 -22.25
N ILE A 64 6.51 6.81 -21.09
CA ILE A 64 7.78 7.54 -21.02
C ILE A 64 8.85 6.78 -21.80
N LEU A 65 8.98 5.46 -21.61
CA LEU A 65 9.92 4.63 -22.36
C LEU A 65 9.67 4.66 -23.86
N GLY A 66 8.41 4.57 -24.30
CA GLY A 66 8.04 4.67 -25.71
C GLY A 66 8.41 6.04 -26.31
N ALA A 67 8.12 7.13 -25.60
CA ALA A 67 8.48 8.49 -26.02
C ALA A 67 10.00 8.66 -26.11
N VAL A 68 10.73 8.15 -25.12
CA VAL A 68 12.20 8.15 -25.12
C VAL A 68 12.72 7.38 -26.34
N GLY A 69 12.27 6.14 -26.55
CA GLY A 69 12.67 5.33 -27.71
C GLY A 69 12.40 6.00 -29.06
N PHE A 70 11.25 6.64 -29.21
CA PHE A 70 10.90 7.40 -30.42
C PHE A 70 11.83 8.61 -30.65
N LEU A 71 12.17 9.35 -29.59
CA LEU A 71 13.10 10.47 -29.67
C LEU A 71 14.54 10.00 -29.99
N PHE A 72 14.93 8.82 -29.50
CA PHE A 72 16.21 8.19 -29.84
C PHE A 72 16.31 7.80 -31.31
N GLU A 73 15.26 7.19 -31.87
CA GLU A 73 15.23 6.76 -33.27
C GLU A 73 15.39 7.95 -34.22
N LYS A 74 14.85 9.12 -33.87
CA LYS A 74 14.91 10.33 -34.71
C LYS A 74 16.29 11.01 -34.82
N GLN A 75 17.37 10.38 -34.34
CA GLN A 75 18.83 10.67 -34.42
C GLN A 75 19.34 12.12 -34.19
N ASN A 76 18.50 13.15 -34.27
CA ASN A 76 18.84 14.56 -34.22
C ASN A 76 18.43 15.24 -32.90
N PHE A 77 17.79 14.52 -31.97
CA PHE A 77 17.27 15.14 -30.74
C PHE A 77 18.27 15.10 -29.56
N LEU A 78 19.23 14.18 -29.56
CA LEU A 78 20.16 13.97 -28.44
C LEU A 78 21.61 13.87 -28.96
N PRO A 79 22.23 14.98 -29.39
CA PRO A 79 23.57 14.99 -29.99
C PRO A 79 24.71 14.67 -29.02
N SER A 80 24.40 14.52 -27.72
CA SER A 80 25.37 14.21 -26.67
C SER A 80 24.85 13.06 -25.80
N SER A 81 25.73 12.12 -25.43
CA SER A 81 25.41 11.01 -24.53
C SER A 81 24.85 11.48 -23.18
N TRP A 82 25.15 12.73 -22.78
CA TRP A 82 24.61 13.38 -21.58
C TRP A 82 23.12 13.69 -21.65
N ALA A 83 22.55 13.74 -22.85
CA ALA A 83 21.14 14.07 -23.02
C ALA A 83 20.20 12.92 -22.57
N LEU A 84 20.74 11.72 -22.31
CA LEU A 84 20.08 10.61 -21.61
C LEU A 84 19.79 10.87 -20.13
N LEU A 85 20.49 11.81 -19.50
CA LEU A 85 20.33 12.08 -18.07
C LEU A 85 18.96 12.67 -17.75
N LEU A 86 18.38 13.45 -18.66
CA LEU A 86 17.05 14.03 -18.48
C LEU A 86 15.95 12.95 -18.44
N PRO A 87 15.80 12.06 -19.45
CA PRO A 87 14.81 11.00 -19.37
C PRO A 87 15.10 10.00 -18.23
N LEU A 88 16.38 9.74 -17.92
CA LEU A 88 16.74 8.95 -16.75
C LEU A 88 16.21 9.59 -15.45
N ALA A 89 16.42 10.90 -15.25
CA ALA A 89 15.94 11.60 -14.07
C ALA A 89 14.40 11.53 -13.96
N VAL A 90 13.68 11.69 -15.07
CA VAL A 90 12.21 11.57 -15.11
C VAL A 90 11.76 10.16 -14.71
N LEU A 91 12.37 9.11 -15.29
CA LEU A 91 12.04 7.72 -14.97
C LEU A 91 12.36 7.36 -13.51
N LEU A 92 13.48 7.83 -12.97
CA LEU A 92 13.85 7.59 -11.56
C LEU A 92 12.90 8.31 -10.59
N LEU A 93 12.50 9.55 -10.91
CA LEU A 93 11.51 10.28 -10.13
C LEU A 93 10.15 9.56 -10.14
N GLU A 94 9.70 9.11 -11.31
CA GLU A 94 8.48 8.32 -11.47
C GLU A 94 8.53 7.05 -10.61
N CYS A 95 9.60 6.27 -10.69
CA CYS A 95 9.81 5.07 -9.88
C CYS A 95 9.83 5.38 -8.37
N PHE A 96 10.46 6.49 -7.96
CA PHE A 96 10.46 6.93 -6.56
C PHE A 96 9.06 7.27 -6.07
N PHE A 97 8.29 8.06 -6.83
CA PHE A 97 6.92 8.41 -6.45
C PHE A 97 6.02 7.18 -6.40
N TRP A 98 6.14 6.27 -7.36
CA TRP A 98 5.43 5.01 -7.37
C TRP A 98 5.71 4.19 -6.12
N TRP A 99 7.00 4.02 -5.77
CA TRP A 99 7.40 3.31 -4.56
C TRP A 99 6.85 3.95 -3.28
N ARG A 100 6.95 5.28 -3.16
CA ARG A 100 6.44 6.03 -2.00
C ARG A 100 4.93 5.87 -1.84
N LEU A 101 4.20 5.85 -2.94
CA LEU A 101 2.75 5.72 -2.97
C LEU A 101 2.30 4.31 -2.54
N ILE A 102 2.99 3.25 -2.97
CA ILE A 102 2.75 1.88 -2.48
C ILE A 102 2.95 1.79 -0.96
N ILE A 103 4.03 2.39 -0.43
CA ILE A 103 4.30 2.39 1.02
C ILE A 103 3.21 3.16 1.77
N SER A 104 2.78 4.31 1.26
CA SER A 104 1.70 5.10 1.86
C SER A 104 0.42 4.27 1.97
N TYR A 105 0.03 3.55 0.92
CA TYR A 105 -1.15 2.68 0.97
C TYR A 105 -0.97 1.52 1.94
N LYS A 106 0.23 0.92 2.01
CA LYS A 106 0.55 -0.12 3.00
C LYS A 106 0.32 0.37 4.43
N GLN A 107 0.84 1.55 4.75
CA GLN A 107 0.76 2.14 6.08
C GLN A 107 -0.69 2.48 6.44
N LEU A 108 -1.43 3.11 5.51
CA LEU A 108 -2.82 3.49 5.73
C LEU A 108 -3.73 2.26 5.92
N ASN A 109 -3.55 1.24 5.08
CA ASN A 109 -4.29 -0.02 5.22
C ASN A 109 -3.93 -0.70 6.54
N GLY A 110 -2.65 -0.64 6.92
CA GLY A 110 -2.15 -1.05 8.23
C GLY A 110 -2.94 -0.40 9.38
N ALA A 111 -3.01 0.92 9.43
CA ALA A 111 -3.75 1.62 10.49
C ALA A 111 -5.24 1.21 10.52
N LYS A 112 -5.88 1.05 9.35
CA LYS A 112 -7.30 0.68 9.26
C LYS A 112 -7.59 -0.72 9.80
N PHE A 113 -6.76 -1.70 9.47
CA PHE A 113 -6.92 -3.06 9.99
C PHE A 113 -6.69 -3.15 11.50
N GLN A 114 -5.87 -2.26 12.10
CA GLN A 114 -5.76 -2.17 13.56
C GLN A 114 -7.06 -1.67 14.20
N ILE A 115 -7.67 -0.62 13.61
CA ILE A 115 -8.97 -0.10 14.06
C ILE A 115 -10.05 -1.17 13.93
N ILE A 116 -10.11 -1.88 12.80
CA ILE A 116 -11.04 -3.00 12.58
C ILE A 116 -10.88 -4.06 13.66
N GLY A 117 -9.65 -4.50 13.94
CA GLY A 117 -9.39 -5.50 14.97
C GLY A 117 -9.81 -5.05 16.37
N GLU A 118 -9.67 -3.76 16.68
CA GLU A 118 -10.14 -3.19 17.94
C GLU A 118 -11.68 -3.12 18.00
N LEU A 119 -12.36 -2.74 16.92
CA LEU A 119 -13.83 -2.79 16.83
C LEU A 119 -14.35 -4.23 17.03
N GLU A 120 -13.68 -5.22 16.45
CA GLU A 120 -14.01 -6.63 16.60
C GLU A 120 -13.87 -7.13 18.05
N SER A 121 -13.11 -6.46 18.91
CA SER A 121 -13.00 -6.84 20.33
C SER A 121 -14.34 -6.76 21.07
N ARG A 122 -15.26 -5.93 20.59
CA ARG A 122 -16.63 -5.77 21.13
C ARG A 122 -17.70 -6.51 20.33
N LEU A 123 -17.31 -7.23 19.27
CA LEU A 123 -18.22 -8.05 18.47
C LEU A 123 -18.15 -9.52 18.89
N PRO A 124 -19.19 -10.33 18.62
CA PRO A 124 -19.21 -11.74 19.00
C PRO A 124 -18.10 -12.58 18.37
N ALA A 125 -17.57 -12.13 17.23
CA ALA A 125 -16.49 -12.78 16.51
C ALA A 125 -15.46 -11.74 16.03
N SER A 126 -14.19 -12.16 16.01
CA SER A 126 -13.06 -11.37 15.51
C SER A 126 -12.38 -12.10 14.35
N PRO A 127 -12.98 -12.08 13.15
CA PRO A 127 -12.44 -12.78 11.99
C PRO A 127 -11.09 -12.20 11.52
N TYR A 128 -10.92 -10.88 11.46
CA TYR A 128 -9.70 -10.27 10.90
C TYR A 128 -8.65 -9.96 11.97
N GLY A 129 -9.07 -9.47 13.13
CA GLY A 129 -8.19 -9.10 14.23
C GLY A 129 -7.52 -10.30 14.89
N LYS A 130 -8.31 -11.32 15.28
CA LYS A 130 -7.81 -12.53 15.95
C LYS A 130 -7.62 -13.69 14.99
N ALA A 131 -8.67 -14.12 14.28
CA ALA A 131 -8.63 -15.39 13.57
C ALA A 131 -7.66 -15.39 12.36
N GLU A 132 -7.76 -14.40 11.47
CA GLU A 132 -6.84 -14.26 10.34
C GLU A 132 -5.39 -14.08 10.81
N TRP A 133 -5.18 -13.23 11.82
CA TRP A 133 -3.84 -13.00 12.35
C TRP A 133 -3.24 -14.24 13.03
N ASP A 134 -4.03 -14.97 13.81
CA ASP A 134 -3.62 -16.26 14.37
C ASP A 134 -3.32 -17.29 13.28
N LEU A 135 -4.10 -17.33 12.19
CA LEU A 135 -3.83 -18.22 11.06
C LEU A 135 -2.54 -17.85 10.34
N LEU A 136 -2.24 -16.56 10.20
CA LEU A 136 -1.01 -16.06 9.60
C LEU A 136 0.22 -16.24 10.51
N LEU A 137 0.06 -16.12 11.84
CA LEU A 137 1.14 -16.23 12.83
C LEU A 137 1.37 -17.64 13.39
N LYS A 138 0.32 -18.39 13.77
CA LYS A 138 0.46 -19.73 14.39
C LYS A 138 0.90 -20.80 13.39
N LYS A 139 0.63 -20.63 12.10
CA LYS A 139 1.30 -21.44 11.05
C LYS A 139 2.77 -21.05 10.83
N GLY A 140 3.27 -20.03 11.54
CA GLY A 140 4.60 -19.45 11.41
C GLY A 140 5.70 -20.06 12.28
N SER A 141 5.47 -21.16 13.02
CA SER A 141 6.62 -21.94 13.56
C SER A 141 7.44 -22.59 12.44
N GLU A 142 6.88 -22.71 11.24
CA GLU A 142 7.60 -22.93 10.00
C GLU A 142 7.60 -21.63 9.17
N ARG A 143 8.79 -21.05 8.98
CA ARG A 143 9.09 -19.72 8.37
C ARG A 143 8.65 -19.50 6.91
N LYS A 144 7.61 -20.15 6.41
CA LYS A 144 7.03 -19.92 5.07
C LYS A 144 5.52 -20.02 5.27
N THR A 145 4.72 -18.99 4.98
CA THR A 145 3.84 -19.10 3.79
C THR A 145 3.24 -17.74 3.36
N TYR A 146 3.15 -16.72 4.22
CA TYR A 146 2.54 -15.44 3.78
C TYR A 146 3.58 -14.41 3.39
N TRP A 147 3.80 -14.26 2.08
CA TRP A 147 4.48 -13.11 1.51
C TRP A 147 3.46 -12.02 1.22
N PRO A 148 3.47 -10.89 1.95
CA PRO A 148 2.53 -9.81 1.67
C PRO A 148 2.79 -9.31 0.26
N LEU A 149 1.75 -9.28 -0.57
CA LEU A 149 1.80 -8.82 -1.97
C LEU A 149 2.51 -7.46 -2.10
N THR A 150 2.36 -6.60 -1.08
CA THR A 150 3.03 -5.30 -1.01
C THR A 150 4.56 -5.37 -1.07
N HIS A 151 5.19 -6.44 -0.58
CA HIS A 151 6.65 -6.61 -0.71
C HIS A 151 7.08 -6.88 -2.14
N LEU A 152 6.23 -7.53 -2.93
CA LEU A 152 6.49 -7.73 -4.34
C LEU A 152 6.25 -6.44 -5.11
N GLU A 153 5.08 -5.81 -4.91
CA GLU A 153 4.70 -4.56 -5.57
C GLU A 153 5.71 -3.44 -5.32
N SER A 154 6.17 -3.25 -4.08
CA SER A 154 7.16 -2.23 -3.75
C SER A 154 8.55 -2.50 -4.33
N LYS A 155 8.87 -3.73 -4.74
CA LYS A 155 10.15 -4.03 -5.40
C LYS A 155 10.11 -3.73 -6.90
N ILE A 156 8.94 -3.71 -7.53
CA ILE A 156 8.80 -3.48 -8.98
C ILE A 156 9.42 -2.13 -9.41
N PRO A 157 9.08 -0.98 -8.79
CA PRO A 157 9.69 0.31 -9.16
C PRO A 157 11.20 0.34 -8.95
N VAL A 158 11.69 -0.36 -7.93
CA VAL A 158 13.13 -0.45 -7.63
C VAL A 158 13.87 -1.22 -8.72
N ILE A 159 13.30 -2.34 -9.18
CA ILE A 159 13.87 -3.14 -10.28
C ILE A 159 13.92 -2.31 -11.57
N PHE A 160 12.86 -1.58 -11.89
CA PHE A 160 12.84 -0.66 -13.03
C PHE A 160 13.91 0.43 -12.90
N GLY A 161 13.99 1.09 -11.75
CA GLY A 161 15.00 2.13 -11.49
C GLY A 161 16.44 1.62 -11.65
N ILE A 162 16.75 0.43 -11.11
CA ILE A 162 18.06 -0.22 -11.30
C ILE A 162 18.30 -0.52 -12.78
N GLY A 163 17.29 -1.05 -13.48
CA GLY A 163 17.38 -1.33 -14.92
C GLY A 163 17.74 -0.09 -15.74
N TYR A 164 17.10 1.04 -15.48
CA TYR A 164 17.40 2.30 -16.17
C TYR A 164 18.82 2.79 -15.90
N LEU A 165 19.28 2.73 -14.64
CA LEU A 165 20.64 3.09 -14.28
C LEU A 165 21.67 2.24 -15.04
N VAL A 166 21.47 0.92 -15.07
CA VAL A 166 22.37 0.00 -15.79
C VAL A 166 22.41 0.33 -17.28
N VAL A 167 21.25 0.54 -17.92
CA VAL A 167 21.18 0.87 -19.35
C VAL A 167 21.89 2.19 -19.65
N THR A 168 21.64 3.25 -18.86
CA THR A 168 22.28 4.54 -19.07
C THR A 168 23.79 4.48 -18.85
N ILE A 169 24.27 3.78 -17.81
CA ILE A 169 25.71 3.62 -17.56
C ILE A 169 26.39 2.89 -18.72
N VAL A 170 25.81 1.78 -19.20
CA VAL A 170 26.36 1.03 -20.34
C VAL A 170 26.43 1.90 -21.59
N PHE A 171 25.46 2.77 -21.82
CA PHE A 171 25.47 3.68 -22.95
C PHE A 171 26.52 4.80 -22.79
N LEU A 172 26.70 5.34 -21.59
CA LEU A 172 27.68 6.41 -21.32
C LEU A 172 29.14 5.92 -21.39
N LEU A 173 29.38 4.63 -21.16
CA LEU A 173 30.70 4.00 -21.24
C LEU A 173 31.10 3.59 -22.67
N LYS A 174 30.15 3.63 -23.61
CA LYS A 174 30.40 3.42 -25.05
C LYS A 174 30.74 4.74 -25.73
#